data_AF-A0A847EV06-F1
#
_entry.id   AF-A0A847EV06-F1
#
_cell.length_a   1.000
_cell.length_b   1.000
_cell.length_c   1.000
_cell.angle_alpha   90.00
_cell.angle_beta   90.00
_cell.angle_gamma   90.00
#
_symmetry.space_group_name_H-M   'P 1'
#
loop_
_entity.id
_entity.type
_entity.pdbx_description
1 polymer ?
#
loop_
_entity_poly.entity_id
_entity_poly.type
_entity_poly.pdbx_seq_one_letter_code
_entity_poly.pdbx_strand_id
1 'polypeptide(L)'
;MNRKYSGFTLVEMLIVMGIIIILMVVGITAGRFAINRANDVAHKNAVDQIYTSLQAYYTDQREYPDPTNTTLCPGGSCTVATLVGDADTAGTLVPYIDLNAFDGGSKASYFYQVGGDGGNQAVLVCVTLRGPSVENNDKDDGEVYCNGNGIGETDIWGGVVTKKTITSADVTAWPTFASGGSEWDNGWQTE
;
A
#
# COMPACT_ATOMS: atom_id res chain seq x y z
N MET A 1 60.77 28.53 10.94
CA MET A 1 59.46 28.95 10.38
C MET A 1 58.36 28.52 11.35
N ASN A 2 57.88 29.42 12.21
CA ASN A 2 56.77 29.10 13.11
C ASN A 2 55.44 29.30 12.36
N ARG A 3 54.74 28.20 12.07
CA ARG A 3 53.35 28.25 11.59
C ARG A 3 52.45 28.60 12.78
N LYS A 4 51.83 29.78 12.75
CA LYS A 4 50.75 30.12 13.68
C LYS A 4 49.52 29.30 13.27
N TYR A 5 49.10 28.37 14.12
CA TYR A 5 47.79 27.73 13.98
C TYR A 5 46.73 28.75 14.43
N SER A 6 45.92 29.25 13.50
CA SER A 6 44.70 29.99 13.84
C SER A 6 43.67 28.99 14.33
N GLY A 7 43.36 29.01 15.62
CA GLY A 7 42.29 28.21 16.20
C GLY A 7 40.92 28.80 15.88
N PHE A 8 39.93 27.92 15.70
CA PHE A 8 38.53 28.27 15.48
C PHE A 8 37.97 28.97 16.72
N THR A 9 37.17 30.02 16.55
CA THR A 9 36.58 30.75 17.67
C THR A 9 35.32 30.04 18.18
N LEU A 10 35.00 30.20 19.47
CA LEU A 10 33.75 29.68 20.04
C LEU A 10 32.51 30.23 19.33
N VAL A 11 32.56 31.49 18.90
CA VAL A 11 31.45 32.14 18.19
C VAL A 11 31.22 31.50 16.82
N GLU A 12 32.28 31.17 16.09
CA GLU A 12 32.14 30.47 14.80
C GLU A 12 31.51 29.09 14.98
N MET A 13 31.90 28.32 16.00
CA MET A 13 31.24 27.03 16.27
C MET A 13 29.76 27.21 16.64
N LEU A 14 29.42 28.26 17.39
CA LEU A 14 28.04 28.54 17.77
C LEU A 14 27.17 28.87 16.56
N ILE A 15 27.66 29.72 15.65
CA ILE A 15 26.93 30.08 14.42
C ILE A 15 26.72 28.84 13.54
N VAL A 16 27.75 28.01 13.37
CA VAL A 16 27.66 26.79 12.54
C VAL A 16 26.63 25.82 13.11
N MET A 17 26.65 25.56 14.43
CA MET A 17 25.64 24.70 15.05
C MET A 17 24.24 25.30 14.93
N GLY A 18 24.09 26.61 15.07
CA GLY A 18 22.81 27.30 14.87
C GLY A 18 22.25 27.09 13.45
N ILE A 19 23.10 27.24 12.43
CA ILE A 19 22.69 27.00 11.04
C ILE A 19 22.33 25.52 10.82
N ILE A 20 23.11 24.58 11.36
CA ILE A 20 22.84 23.14 11.23
C ILE A 20 21.48 22.78 11.83
N ILE A 21 21.14 23.30 13.02
CA ILE A 21 19.85 23.04 13.66
C ILE A 21 18.68 23.51 12.79
N ILE A 22 18.78 24.73 12.23
CA ILE A 22 17.74 25.27 11.35
C ILE A 22 17.58 24.41 10.09
N LEU A 23 18.70 24.03 9.45
CA LEU A 23 18.69 23.21 8.24
C LEU A 23 18.15 21.80 8.52
N MET A 24 18.44 21.21 9.69
CA MET A 24 17.92 19.90 10.08
C MET A 24 16.40 19.91 10.21
N VAL A 25 15.83 20.93 10.88
CA VAL A 25 14.36 21.03 11.05
C VAL A 25 13.65 21.11 9.70
N VAL A 26 14.13 21.98 8.81
CA VAL A 26 13.56 22.11 7.45
C VAL A 26 13.78 20.83 6.64
N GLY A 27 14.97 20.23 6.73
CA GLY A 27 15.32 19.00 6.03
C GLY A 27 14.43 17.81 6.40
N ILE A 28 14.12 17.64 7.69
CA ILE A 28 13.28 16.52 8.17
C ILE A 28 11.85 16.63 7.63
N THR A 29 11.27 17.83 7.65
CA THR A 29 9.89 18.04 7.18
C THR A 29 9.75 17.81 5.67
N ALA A 30 10.67 18.35 4.87
CA ALA A 30 10.72 18.12 3.43
C ALA A 30 10.98 16.64 3.08
N GLY A 31 11.88 15.98 3.82
CA GLY A 31 12.19 14.56 3.64
C GLY A 31 10.98 13.65 3.86
N ARG A 32 10.20 13.89 4.93
CA ARG A 32 8.99 13.11 5.21
C ARG A 32 7.94 13.23 4.10
N PHE A 33 7.71 14.43 3.57
CA PHE A 33 6.77 14.63 2.46
C PHE A 33 7.21 13.88 1.20
N ALA A 34 8.50 13.91 0.88
CA ALA A 34 9.04 13.18 -0.27
C ALA A 34 8.90 11.65 -0.12
N ILE A 35 9.18 11.12 1.08
CA ILE A 35 9.03 9.69 1.37
C ILE A 35 7.57 9.25 1.27
N ASN A 36 6.64 10.00 1.88
CA ASN A 36 5.21 9.68 1.80
C ASN A 36 4.72 9.64 0.34
N ARG A 37 5.15 10.61 -0.48
CA ARG A 37 4.80 10.62 -1.91
C ARG A 37 5.40 9.44 -2.68
N ALA A 38 6.63 9.03 -2.35
CA ALA A 38 7.24 7.86 -2.96
C ALA A 38 6.47 6.58 -2.60
N ASN A 39 6.08 6.42 -1.33
CA ASN A 39 5.26 5.30 -0.86
C ASN A 39 3.88 5.30 -1.53
N ASP A 40 3.24 6.47 -1.66
CA ASP A 40 1.95 6.59 -2.36
C ASP A 40 2.03 6.07 -3.80
N VAL A 41 3.11 6.41 -4.51
CA VAL A 41 3.34 5.92 -5.87
C VAL A 41 3.61 4.42 -5.88
N ALA A 42 4.42 3.90 -4.95
CA ALA A 42 4.71 2.48 -4.83
C ALA A 42 3.43 1.65 -4.58
N HIS A 43 2.61 2.06 -3.62
CA HIS A 43 1.34 1.40 -3.28
C HIS A 43 0.33 1.45 -4.43
N LYS A 44 0.18 2.60 -5.09
CA LYS A 44 -0.71 2.75 -6.25
C LYS A 44 -0.26 1.85 -7.40
N ASN A 45 1.03 1.83 -7.71
CA ASN A 45 1.60 0.95 -8.72
C ASN A 45 1.42 -0.53 -8.38
N ALA A 46 1.56 -0.90 -7.09
CA ALA A 46 1.37 -2.27 -6.65
C ALA A 46 -0.08 -2.75 -6.87
N VAL A 47 -1.07 -1.95 -6.46
CA VAL A 47 -2.49 -2.25 -6.71
C VAL A 47 -2.79 -2.34 -8.21
N ASP A 48 -2.20 -1.46 -9.03
CA ASP A 48 -2.39 -1.49 -10.48
C ASP A 48 -1.76 -2.74 -11.13
N GLN A 49 -0.60 -3.18 -10.65
CA GLN A 49 0.04 -4.43 -11.07
C GLN A 49 -0.79 -5.66 -10.70
N ILE A 50 -1.28 -5.71 -9.45
CA ILE A 50 -2.17 -6.79 -9.00
C ILE A 50 -3.45 -6.81 -9.84
N TYR A 51 -4.06 -5.66 -10.11
CA TYR A 51 -5.27 -5.63 -10.93
C TYR A 51 -5.00 -6.10 -12.37
N THR A 52 -3.85 -5.75 -12.92
CA THR A 52 -3.44 -6.21 -14.26
C THR A 52 -3.25 -7.73 -14.29
N SER A 53 -2.60 -8.32 -13.28
CA SER A 53 -2.43 -9.76 -13.19
C SER A 53 -3.75 -10.50 -12.95
N LEU A 54 -4.65 -9.90 -12.16
CA LEU A 54 -6.02 -10.41 -11.99
C LEU A 54 -6.81 -10.41 -13.31
N GLN A 55 -6.68 -9.39 -14.16
CA GLN A 55 -7.31 -9.39 -15.48
C GLN A 55 -6.75 -10.50 -16.40
N ALA A 56 -5.45 -10.75 -16.33
CA ALA A 56 -4.83 -11.86 -17.06
C ALA A 56 -5.35 -13.21 -16.55
N TYR A 57 -5.43 -13.40 -15.22
CA TYR A 57 -6.06 -14.57 -14.61
C TYR A 57 -7.51 -14.76 -15.07
N TYR A 58 -8.30 -13.69 -15.07
CA TYR A 58 -9.69 -13.71 -15.52
C TYR A 58 -9.81 -14.11 -17.00
N THR A 59 -8.86 -13.72 -17.84
CA THR A 59 -8.86 -14.11 -19.27
C THR A 59 -8.76 -15.63 -19.44
N ASP A 60 -8.00 -16.29 -18.56
CA ASP A 60 -7.76 -17.74 -18.63
C ASP A 60 -8.82 -18.55 -17.86
N GLN A 61 -9.23 -18.08 -16.68
CA GLN A 61 -10.14 -18.81 -15.77
C GLN A 61 -11.60 -18.37 -15.89
N ARG A 62 -11.87 -17.22 -16.54
CA ARG A 62 -13.20 -16.59 -16.71
C ARG A 62 -13.89 -16.15 -15.43
N GLU A 63 -13.14 -16.13 -14.33
CA GLU A 63 -13.58 -15.75 -13.00
C GLU A 63 -12.38 -15.18 -12.25
N TYR A 64 -12.58 -14.22 -11.35
CA TYR A 64 -11.53 -13.78 -10.43
C TYR A 64 -11.34 -14.81 -9.29
N PRO A 65 -10.15 -14.91 -8.68
CA PRO A 65 -9.90 -15.88 -7.61
C PRO A 65 -10.93 -15.77 -6.48
N ASP A 66 -11.74 -16.83 -6.33
CA ASP A 66 -12.80 -16.89 -5.32
C ASP A 66 -12.20 -16.99 -3.90
N PRO A 67 -12.51 -16.06 -2.97
CA PRO A 67 -12.08 -16.08 -1.58
C PRO A 67 -12.48 -17.33 -0.82
N THR A 68 -13.53 -18.03 -1.25
CA THR A 68 -14.04 -19.26 -0.63
C THR A 68 -13.38 -20.53 -1.17
N ASN A 69 -12.60 -20.43 -2.26
CA ASN A 69 -11.89 -21.58 -2.82
C ASN A 69 -10.69 -21.93 -1.95
N THR A 70 -10.85 -22.96 -1.11
CA THR A 70 -9.83 -23.40 -0.14
C THR A 70 -8.57 -23.98 -0.79
N THR A 71 -8.60 -24.29 -2.09
CA THR A 71 -7.42 -24.75 -2.84
C THR A 71 -6.58 -23.57 -3.31
N LEU A 72 -7.21 -22.47 -3.74
CA LEU A 72 -6.53 -21.24 -4.14
C LEU A 72 -6.12 -20.39 -2.92
N CYS A 73 -6.95 -20.43 -1.88
CA CYS A 73 -6.83 -19.59 -0.69
C CYS A 73 -6.94 -20.46 0.57
N PRO A 74 -5.81 -21.05 1.00
CA PRO A 74 -5.75 -21.85 2.21
C PRO A 74 -6.29 -21.06 3.41
N GLY A 75 -7.23 -21.65 4.16
CA GLY A 75 -7.89 -20.96 5.28
C GLY A 75 -9.21 -20.25 4.93
N GLY A 76 -9.64 -20.30 3.66
CA GLY A 76 -10.96 -19.80 3.25
C GLY A 76 -11.07 -18.28 3.17
N SER A 77 -9.94 -17.59 2.96
CA SER A 77 -9.89 -16.15 2.72
C SER A 77 -8.74 -15.82 1.78
N CYS A 78 -9.05 -15.31 0.59
CA CYS A 78 -8.02 -14.78 -0.31
C CYS A 78 -7.53 -13.42 0.20
N THR A 79 -6.26 -13.36 0.56
CA THR A 79 -5.56 -12.10 0.81
C THR A 79 -4.66 -11.75 -0.36
N VAL A 80 -4.31 -10.48 -0.53
CA VAL A 80 -3.30 -10.08 -1.53
C VAL A 80 -1.97 -10.82 -1.29
N ALA A 81 -1.59 -11.02 -0.03
CA ALA A 81 -0.40 -11.80 0.32
C ALA A 81 -0.47 -13.24 -0.20
N THR A 82 -1.62 -13.92 -0.06
CA THR A 82 -1.81 -15.29 -0.59
C THR A 82 -1.90 -15.33 -2.11
N LEU A 83 -2.51 -14.30 -2.73
CA LEU A 83 -2.68 -14.25 -4.17
C LEU A 83 -1.37 -13.97 -4.90
N VAL A 84 -0.56 -13.05 -4.40
CA VAL A 84 0.75 -12.74 -4.99
C VAL A 84 1.81 -13.77 -4.55
N GLY A 85 1.76 -14.19 -3.29
CA GLY A 85 2.78 -15.02 -2.67
C GLY A 85 3.82 -14.20 -1.92
N ASP A 86 4.76 -14.91 -1.30
CA ASP A 86 5.96 -14.35 -0.69
C ASP A 86 7.21 -14.89 -1.41
N ALA A 87 8.41 -14.54 -0.91
CA ALA A 87 9.68 -14.94 -1.51
C ALA A 87 9.88 -16.47 -1.57
N ASP A 88 9.23 -17.23 -0.67
CA ASP A 88 9.41 -18.67 -0.50
C ASP A 88 8.21 -19.48 -1.04
N THR A 89 7.04 -18.84 -1.18
CA THR A 89 5.77 -19.46 -1.55
C THR A 89 5.08 -18.69 -2.68
N ALA A 90 5.02 -19.29 -3.86
CA ALA A 90 4.33 -18.70 -5.00
C ALA A 90 2.81 -18.62 -4.75
N GLY A 91 2.23 -17.44 -4.95
CA GLY A 91 0.79 -17.23 -4.93
C GLY A 91 0.11 -17.61 -6.24
N THR A 92 -1.22 -17.62 -6.22
CA THR A 92 -2.06 -17.96 -7.39
C THR A 92 -1.78 -17.08 -8.61
N LEU A 93 -1.35 -15.84 -8.40
CA LEU A 93 -1.09 -14.86 -9.47
C LEU A 93 0.33 -14.93 -10.04
N VAL A 94 1.25 -15.74 -9.50
CA VAL A 94 2.65 -15.82 -9.98
C VAL A 94 2.78 -16.11 -11.49
N PRO A 95 1.90 -16.90 -12.15
CA PRO A 95 1.95 -17.02 -13.62
C PRO A 95 1.66 -15.70 -14.37
N TYR A 96 1.04 -14.73 -13.70
CA TYR A 96 0.51 -13.49 -14.26
C TYR A 96 1.15 -12.24 -13.67
N ILE A 97 1.96 -12.37 -12.61
CA ILE A 97 2.69 -11.28 -11.96
C ILE A 97 4.16 -11.66 -11.83
N ASP A 98 5.06 -10.74 -12.18
CA ASP A 98 6.48 -10.92 -11.92
C ASP A 98 6.75 -10.70 -10.42
N LEU A 99 6.80 -11.80 -9.67
CA LEU A 99 7.03 -11.79 -8.23
C LEU A 99 8.32 -11.04 -7.86
N ASN A 100 9.35 -11.07 -8.71
CA ASN A 100 10.62 -10.39 -8.42
C ASN A 100 10.53 -8.87 -8.66
N ALA A 101 9.56 -8.42 -9.45
CA ALA A 101 9.32 -7.00 -9.71
C ALA A 101 8.25 -6.40 -8.79
N PHE A 102 7.47 -7.24 -8.10
CA PHE A 102 6.43 -6.80 -7.19
C PHE A 102 7.00 -6.46 -5.80
N ASP A 103 7.10 -5.16 -5.51
CA ASP A 103 7.60 -4.62 -4.23
C ASP A 103 6.47 -4.44 -3.19
N GLY A 104 5.24 -4.20 -3.65
CA GLY A 104 4.09 -3.92 -2.76
C GLY A 104 4.22 -2.66 -1.88
N GLY A 105 5.36 -1.96 -1.96
CA GLY A 105 5.68 -0.77 -1.20
C GLY A 105 6.04 -1.05 0.27
N SER A 106 6.02 0.01 1.07
CA SER A 106 6.26 -0.06 2.52
C SER A 106 5.14 -0.80 3.27
N LYS A 107 5.19 -0.81 4.61
CA LYS A 107 4.13 -1.41 5.42
C LYS A 107 2.74 -0.79 5.13
N ALA A 108 1.76 -1.59 4.72
CA ALA A 108 0.39 -1.17 4.44
C ALA A 108 -0.62 -2.34 4.49
N SER A 109 -1.91 -2.05 4.60
CA SER A 109 -2.98 -3.06 4.52
C SER A 109 -3.58 -3.11 3.12
N TYR A 110 -3.64 -4.32 2.57
CA TYR A 110 -4.29 -4.62 1.31
C TYR A 110 -5.65 -5.28 1.54
N PHE A 111 -6.64 -4.86 0.76
CA PHE A 111 -7.98 -5.40 0.77
C PHE A 111 -8.28 -5.98 -0.60
N TYR A 112 -8.87 -7.17 -0.63
CA TYR A 112 -9.25 -7.87 -1.84
C TYR A 112 -10.68 -8.38 -1.68
N GLN A 113 -11.54 -8.07 -2.65
CA GLN A 113 -12.87 -8.65 -2.70
C GLN A 113 -13.34 -8.79 -4.15
N VAL A 114 -14.12 -9.83 -4.40
CA VAL A 114 -14.74 -10.15 -5.68
C VAL A 114 -16.27 -10.14 -5.54
N GLY A 115 -16.95 -9.98 -6.67
CA GLY A 115 -18.41 -9.91 -6.79
C GLY A 115 -18.83 -9.83 -8.25
N GLY A 116 -19.91 -9.12 -8.56
CA GLY A 116 -20.54 -8.98 -9.87
C GLY A 116 -21.70 -9.94 -10.13
N ASP A 117 -22.64 -9.50 -10.98
CA ASP A 117 -23.90 -10.17 -11.35
C ASP A 117 -23.80 -11.63 -11.82
N GLY A 118 -22.62 -12.07 -12.26
CA GLY A 118 -22.35 -13.44 -12.72
C GLY A 118 -21.53 -14.32 -11.77
N GLY A 119 -21.24 -13.84 -10.56
CA GLY A 119 -20.34 -14.51 -9.59
C GLY A 119 -18.86 -14.24 -9.89
N ASN A 120 -18.19 -13.53 -8.98
CA ASN A 120 -16.76 -13.18 -9.04
C ASN A 120 -16.27 -12.65 -10.42
N GLN A 121 -17.13 -11.92 -11.15
CA GLN A 121 -16.83 -11.26 -12.43
C GLN A 121 -16.33 -9.82 -12.27
N ALA A 122 -16.43 -9.28 -11.07
CA ALA A 122 -15.89 -8.00 -10.66
C ALA A 122 -14.90 -8.20 -9.52
N VAL A 123 -13.88 -7.35 -9.46
CA VAL A 123 -12.87 -7.35 -8.39
C VAL A 123 -12.55 -5.93 -7.95
N LEU A 124 -12.25 -5.78 -6.67
CA LEU A 124 -11.61 -4.60 -6.11
C LEU A 124 -10.39 -5.01 -5.30
N VAL A 125 -9.30 -4.28 -5.53
CA VAL A 125 -8.09 -4.32 -4.72
C VAL A 125 -7.85 -2.92 -4.19
N CYS A 126 -7.72 -2.79 -2.87
CA CYS A 126 -7.44 -1.51 -2.22
C CYS A 126 -6.20 -1.60 -1.33
N VAL A 127 -5.52 -0.48 -1.13
CA VAL A 127 -4.36 -0.35 -0.25
C VAL A 127 -4.43 0.94 0.56
N THR A 128 -4.03 0.90 1.81
CA THR A 128 -3.85 2.09 2.66
C THR A 128 -2.55 2.82 2.34
N LEU A 129 -2.55 4.15 2.36
CA LEU A 129 -1.40 4.96 1.95
C LEU A 129 -0.56 5.52 3.13
N ARG A 130 -1.06 5.39 4.37
CA ARG A 130 -0.38 5.88 5.58
C ARG A 130 -0.12 4.79 6.61
N GLY A 131 0.28 3.61 6.15
CA GLY A 131 0.60 2.47 7.01
C GLY A 131 -0.54 1.45 7.10
N PRO A 132 -0.49 0.52 8.08
CA PRO A 132 -1.58 -0.39 8.41
C PRO A 132 -2.92 0.32 8.60
N SER A 133 -4.03 -0.38 8.42
CA SER A 133 -5.40 0.17 8.36
C SER A 133 -5.76 0.99 9.59
N VAL A 134 -5.44 0.50 10.79
CA VAL A 134 -5.65 1.22 12.05
C VAL A 134 -4.80 2.48 12.12
N GLU A 135 -3.51 2.41 11.73
CA GLU A 135 -2.62 3.57 11.73
C GLU A 135 -3.07 4.61 10.69
N ASN A 136 -3.44 4.17 9.49
CA ASN A 136 -3.95 5.01 8.41
C ASN A 136 -5.27 5.69 8.82
N ASN A 137 -6.13 4.99 9.55
CA ASN A 137 -7.39 5.53 10.05
C ASN A 137 -7.19 6.68 11.05
N ASP A 138 -6.14 6.61 11.86
CA ASP A 138 -5.84 7.60 12.90
C ASP A 138 -5.09 8.84 12.36
N LYS A 139 -4.72 8.85 11.06
CA LYS A 139 -4.00 9.96 10.42
C LYS A 139 -4.96 10.95 9.78
N ASP A 140 -4.72 12.24 10.00
CA ASP A 140 -5.45 13.33 9.33
C ASP A 140 -5.35 13.25 7.80
N ASP A 141 -4.23 12.75 7.28
CA ASP A 141 -3.95 12.55 5.85
C ASP A 141 -4.09 11.08 5.41
N GLY A 142 -4.83 10.26 6.18
CA GLY A 142 -5.16 8.89 5.82
C GLY A 142 -5.91 8.81 4.48
N GLU A 143 -5.48 7.91 3.61
CA GLU A 143 -6.06 7.72 2.28
C GLU A 143 -6.00 6.22 1.92
N VAL A 144 -7.00 5.75 1.20
CA VAL A 144 -7.04 4.40 0.62
C VAL A 144 -7.16 4.55 -0.89
N TYR A 145 -6.33 3.81 -1.62
CA TYR A 145 -6.40 3.72 -3.07
C TYR A 145 -6.92 2.36 -3.50
N CYS A 146 -7.95 2.36 -4.33
CA CYS A 146 -8.62 1.20 -4.89
C CYS A 146 -8.50 1.17 -6.41
N ASN A 147 -8.35 -0.03 -6.97
CA ASN A 147 -8.49 -0.26 -8.40
C ASN A 147 -9.22 -1.58 -8.66
N GLY A 148 -9.88 -1.67 -9.81
CA GLY A 148 -10.70 -2.80 -10.17
C GLY A 148 -11.89 -2.41 -11.04
N ASN A 149 -12.51 -3.39 -11.69
CA ASN A 149 -13.78 -3.20 -12.39
C ASN A 149 -14.98 -3.23 -11.43
N GLY A 150 -14.78 -3.59 -10.16
CA GLY A 150 -15.82 -3.62 -9.13
C GLY A 150 -16.17 -2.27 -8.49
N ILE A 151 -15.63 -1.15 -8.99
CA ILE A 151 -15.96 0.17 -8.43
C ILE A 151 -17.44 0.48 -8.72
N GLY A 152 -18.23 0.64 -7.66
CA GLY A 152 -19.67 0.87 -7.73
C GLY A 152 -20.51 -0.41 -7.74
N GLU A 153 -19.90 -1.60 -7.72
CA GLU A 153 -20.64 -2.86 -7.69
C GLU A 153 -21.24 -3.13 -6.31
N THR A 154 -22.55 -3.37 -6.27
CA THR A 154 -23.31 -3.40 -5.01
C THR A 154 -23.04 -4.61 -4.13
N ASP A 155 -22.51 -5.69 -4.70
CA ASP A 155 -22.15 -6.92 -3.99
C ASP A 155 -20.69 -6.92 -3.49
N ILE A 156 -19.91 -5.91 -3.86
CA ILE A 156 -18.57 -5.68 -3.32
C ILE A 156 -18.64 -4.61 -2.22
N TRP A 157 -18.42 -5.04 -0.98
CA TRP A 157 -18.54 -4.18 0.22
C TRP A 157 -19.84 -3.36 0.29
N GLY A 158 -20.94 -3.88 -0.27
CA GLY A 158 -22.22 -3.17 -0.29
C GLY A 158 -22.26 -1.97 -1.25
N GLY A 159 -21.36 -1.88 -2.23
CA GLY A 159 -21.31 -0.79 -3.21
C GLY A 159 -20.81 0.55 -2.67
N VAL A 160 -20.19 0.56 -1.49
CA VAL A 160 -19.73 1.80 -0.86
C VAL A 160 -18.53 2.42 -1.59
N VAL A 161 -17.72 1.60 -2.28
CA VAL A 161 -16.54 2.07 -3.02
C VAL A 161 -16.95 2.51 -4.41
N THR A 162 -17.14 3.82 -4.58
CA THR A 162 -17.62 4.44 -5.84
C THR A 162 -16.54 5.21 -6.60
N LYS A 163 -15.32 5.27 -6.06
CA LYS A 163 -14.18 5.95 -6.66
C LYS A 163 -12.87 5.29 -6.22
N LYS A 164 -11.78 5.62 -6.93
CA LYS A 164 -10.44 5.05 -6.67
C LYS A 164 -9.81 5.55 -5.36
N THR A 165 -9.98 6.82 -5.03
CA THR A 165 -9.38 7.40 -3.82
C THR A 165 -10.46 7.62 -2.76
N ILE A 166 -10.30 6.96 -1.63
CA ILE A 166 -11.19 7.06 -0.47
C ILE A 166 -10.44 7.78 0.66
N THR A 167 -11.08 8.77 1.25
CA THR A 167 -10.55 9.58 2.36
C THR A 167 -11.52 9.55 3.52
N SER A 168 -11.15 10.12 4.66
CA SER A 168 -12.06 10.27 5.81
C SER A 168 -13.33 11.08 5.51
N ALA A 169 -13.34 11.88 4.43
CA ALA A 169 -14.53 12.58 3.95
C ALA A 169 -15.59 11.64 3.33
N ASP A 170 -15.18 10.43 2.92
CA ASP A 170 -16.05 9.42 2.31
C ASP A 170 -16.67 8.52 3.38
N VAL A 171 -17.52 9.12 4.22
CA VAL A 171 -18.04 8.53 5.47
C VAL A 171 -18.74 7.19 5.33
N THR A 172 -19.19 6.82 4.12
CA THR A 172 -19.82 5.53 3.83
C THR A 172 -18.81 4.43 3.52
N ALA A 173 -17.71 4.77 2.86
CA ALA A 173 -16.69 3.82 2.42
C ALA A 173 -15.52 3.70 3.40
N TRP A 174 -15.17 4.81 4.06
CA TRP A 174 -14.05 4.88 4.99
C TRP A 174 -14.09 3.81 6.11
N PRO A 175 -15.24 3.54 6.76
CA PRO A 175 -15.31 2.53 7.82
C PRO A 175 -14.94 1.12 7.36
N THR A 176 -15.13 0.78 6.07
CA THR A 176 -14.76 -0.52 5.49
C THR A 176 -13.26 -0.77 5.58
N PHE A 177 -12.44 0.28 5.55
CA PHE A 177 -10.98 0.21 5.53
C PHE A 177 -10.32 0.70 6.82
N ALA A 178 -11.12 1.04 7.84
CA ALA A 178 -10.60 1.54 9.11
C ALA A 178 -9.87 0.47 9.94
N SER A 179 -10.07 -0.82 9.60
CA SER A 179 -9.40 -1.94 10.24
C SER A 179 -9.35 -3.16 9.32
N GLY A 180 -8.52 -4.15 9.66
CA GLY A 180 -8.38 -5.38 8.89
C GLY A 180 -7.55 -5.19 7.63
N GLY A 181 -7.84 -6.02 6.63
CA GLY A 181 -6.98 -6.18 5.47
C GLY A 181 -5.80 -7.11 5.75
N SER A 182 -5.10 -7.46 4.69
CA SER A 182 -3.85 -8.20 4.75
C SER A 182 -2.71 -7.22 4.87
N GLU A 183 -2.01 -7.25 6.00
CA GLU A 183 -0.78 -6.49 6.13
C GLU A 183 0.25 -6.99 5.12
N TRP A 184 0.94 -6.06 4.50
CA TRP A 184 2.08 -6.29 3.63
C TRP A 184 3.23 -5.43 4.15
N ASP A 185 4.42 -6.02 4.29
CA ASP A 185 5.64 -5.32 4.69
C ASP A 185 6.79 -5.71 3.74
N ASN A 186 6.71 -5.24 2.49
CA ASN A 186 7.68 -5.52 1.43
C ASN A 186 8.04 -7.01 1.27
N GLY A 187 7.05 -7.90 1.33
CA GLY A 187 7.23 -9.34 1.15
C GLY A 187 7.81 -10.10 2.36
N TRP A 188 7.93 -9.47 3.54
CA TRP A 188 8.44 -10.13 4.74
C TRP A 188 7.35 -10.36 5.78
N GLN A 189 7.16 -11.61 6.20
CA GLN A 189 6.52 -11.91 7.47
C GLN A 189 7.51 -11.55 8.59
N THR A 190 7.28 -10.49 9.34
CA THR A 190 7.83 -10.44 10.70
C THR A 190 6.94 -11.31 11.57
N GLU A 191 7.55 -12.36 12.13
CA GLU A 191 7.00 -13.27 13.13
C GLU A 191 6.13 -12.60 14.21
#